data_AF-A0A2S4UM99-F1
#
_entry.id   AF-A0A2S4UM99-F1
#
_cell.length_a   1.000
_cell.length_b   1.000
_cell.length_c   1.000
_cell.angle_alpha   90.00
_cell.angle_beta   90.00
_cell.angle_gamma   90.00
#
_symmetry.space_group_name_H-M   'P 1'
#
loop_
_entity.id
_entity.type
_entity.pdbx_description
1 polymer ?
#
loop_
_entity_poly.entity_id
_entity_poly.type
_entity_poly.pdbx_seq_one_letter_code
_entity_poly.pdbx_strand_id
1 'polypeptide(L)'
;MMSSEFWRWRINDRKWTKVAMKAQVDGTDIPPPRFAHQMVFDELTKTHYVFGGNPADNEHEPTRLGDFWKLKLNQPTRPEALRRCLFALRRQHFIEMCEKGTDAAGALFYLQNDLSSVTNHMDEREAKLFRACTSHLLAGPGPREPLLEEAEEHDDGLVGGDMEEDGEDYRMMKSDEDHPDRQDDFRRSDFNLCYQRIKDQRTCLFQSILKFFPPSITEPEESLSDLIDVWGDRESFW
;
A
#
# COMPACT_ATOMS: atom_id res chain seq x y z
N MET A 1 -11.29 -5.54 -22.06
CA MET A 1 -11.68 -4.12 -21.90
C MET A 1 -10.41 -3.29 -21.85
N MET A 2 -10.26 -2.25 -22.67
CA MET A 2 -9.06 -1.39 -22.62
C MET A 2 -9.04 -0.61 -21.30
N SER A 3 -7.94 -0.67 -20.55
CA SER A 3 -7.79 0.11 -19.32
C SER A 3 -7.41 1.55 -19.64
N SER A 4 -7.99 2.49 -18.89
CA SER A 4 -7.64 3.90 -19.03
C SER A 4 -6.27 4.16 -18.42
N GLU A 5 -5.37 4.71 -19.22
CA GLU A 5 -4.05 5.11 -18.78
C GLU A 5 -3.92 6.62 -18.69
N PHE A 6 -3.20 7.11 -17.69
CA PHE A 6 -2.82 8.51 -17.58
C PHE A 6 -1.31 8.64 -17.62
N TRP A 7 -0.84 9.53 -18.50
CA TRP A 7 0.58 9.76 -18.72
C TRP A 7 0.90 11.24 -18.55
N ARG A 8 1.99 11.53 -17.85
CA ARG A 8 2.49 12.90 -17.63
C ARG A 8 3.80 13.07 -18.40
N TRP A 9 3.86 14.11 -19.21
CA TRP A 9 5.10 14.58 -19.82
C TRP A 9 5.79 15.60 -18.92
N ARG A 10 7.05 15.35 -18.54
CA ARG A 10 7.91 16.36 -17.90
C ARG A 10 8.76 17.04 -18.96
N ILE A 11 8.53 18.34 -19.18
CA ILE A 11 9.24 19.14 -20.20
C ILE A 11 10.74 19.16 -19.94
N ASN A 12 11.15 19.40 -18.70
CA ASN A 12 12.56 19.52 -18.32
C ASN A 12 13.33 18.22 -18.57
N ASP A 13 12.70 17.09 -18.28
CA ASP A 13 13.33 15.76 -18.37
C ASP A 13 13.10 15.10 -19.73
N ARG A 14 12.23 15.69 -20.58
CA ARG A 14 11.72 15.13 -21.84
C ARG A 14 11.32 13.67 -21.69
N LYS A 15 10.60 13.36 -20.62
CA LYS A 15 10.24 11.99 -20.23
C LYS A 15 8.75 11.87 -19.95
N TRP A 16 8.15 10.80 -20.51
CA TRP A 16 6.82 10.34 -20.12
C TRP A 16 6.91 9.53 -18.83
N THR A 17 6.00 9.77 -17.90
CA THR A 17 5.83 8.96 -16.70
C THR A 17 4.37 8.53 -16.63
N LYS A 18 4.11 7.22 -16.56
CA LYS A 18 2.78 6.70 -16.27
C LYS A 18 2.39 7.12 -14.86
N VAL A 19 1.14 7.52 -14.68
CA VAL A 19 0.60 8.00 -13.40
C VAL A 19 -0.60 7.13 -13.07
N ALA A 20 -0.59 6.57 -11.86
CA ALA A 20 -1.71 5.78 -11.37
C ALA A 20 -2.98 6.63 -11.27
N MET A 21 -4.05 6.17 -11.90
CA MET A 21 -5.39 6.69 -11.69
C MET A 21 -6.08 5.83 -10.63
N LYS A 22 -6.70 6.48 -9.66
CA LYS A 22 -7.55 5.81 -8.68
C LYS A 22 -8.87 6.57 -8.59
N ALA A 23 -9.95 5.83 -8.47
CA ALA A 23 -11.25 6.43 -8.18
C ALA A 23 -11.20 7.10 -6.80
N GLN A 24 -11.95 8.19 -6.64
CA GLN A 24 -12.00 8.89 -5.35
C GLN A 24 -12.76 8.07 -4.29
N VAL A 25 -13.72 7.27 -4.74
CA VAL A 25 -14.56 6.40 -3.91
C VAL A 25 -14.30 4.96 -4.34
N ASP A 26 -14.00 4.10 -3.38
CA ASP A 26 -13.75 2.69 -3.65
C ASP A 26 -14.99 2.03 -4.27
N GLY A 27 -14.78 1.14 -5.24
CA GLY A 27 -15.86 0.51 -6.01
C GLY A 27 -16.52 1.41 -7.06
N THR A 28 -15.96 2.59 -7.36
CA THR A 28 -16.41 3.42 -8.49
C THR A 28 -15.47 3.33 -9.69
N ASP A 29 -16.04 3.42 -10.89
CA ASP A 29 -15.28 3.28 -12.13
C ASP A 29 -14.40 4.49 -12.44
N ILE A 30 -13.35 4.24 -13.21
CA ILE A 30 -12.57 5.28 -13.89
C ILE A 30 -13.15 5.53 -15.29
N PRO A 31 -13.05 6.76 -15.84
CA PRO A 31 -13.59 7.05 -17.17
C PRO A 31 -12.94 6.14 -18.21
N PRO A 32 -13.70 5.44 -19.08
CA PRO A 32 -13.11 4.65 -20.17
C PRO A 32 -12.37 5.53 -21.19
N PRO A 33 -11.45 4.94 -21.99
CA PRO A 33 -10.79 5.64 -23.08
C PRO A 33 -11.84 6.20 -24.05
N ARG A 34 -11.68 7.47 -24.46
CA ARG A 34 -12.69 8.20 -25.22
C ARG A 34 -12.10 9.26 -26.15
N PHE A 35 -12.76 9.51 -27.26
CA PHE A 35 -12.42 10.58 -28.21
C PHE A 35 -13.58 11.57 -28.38
N ALA A 36 -13.33 12.69 -29.07
CA ALA A 36 -14.31 13.75 -29.28
C ALA A 36 -14.97 14.28 -27.99
N HIS A 37 -14.25 14.21 -26.86
CA HIS A 37 -14.67 14.74 -25.58
C HIS A 37 -14.32 16.23 -25.45
N GLN A 38 -14.96 16.92 -24.51
CA GLN A 38 -14.55 18.28 -24.12
C GLN A 38 -13.84 18.23 -22.77
N MET A 39 -12.72 18.94 -22.64
CA MET A 39 -11.95 19.05 -21.40
C MET A 39 -11.75 20.52 -21.02
N VAL A 40 -11.88 20.82 -19.72
CA VAL A 40 -11.60 22.15 -19.15
C VAL A 40 -10.73 21.99 -17.91
N PHE A 41 -9.77 22.88 -17.73
CA PHE A 41 -8.95 22.96 -16.52
C PHE A 41 -9.34 24.18 -15.69
N ASP A 42 -9.68 23.95 -14.42
CA ASP A 42 -9.89 24.99 -13.43
C ASP A 42 -8.58 25.25 -12.68
N GLU A 43 -8.00 26.43 -12.91
CA GLU A 43 -6.74 26.83 -12.31
C GLU A 43 -6.82 27.09 -10.80
N LEU A 44 -7.98 27.48 -10.27
CA LEU A 44 -8.13 27.80 -8.84
C LEU A 44 -8.12 26.51 -8.02
N THR A 45 -8.89 25.52 -8.46
CA THR A 45 -9.00 24.23 -7.76
C THR A 45 -8.02 23.17 -8.24
N LYS A 46 -7.25 23.48 -9.31
CA LYS A 46 -6.34 22.55 -10.01
C LYS A 46 -7.04 21.27 -10.45
N THR A 47 -8.28 21.40 -10.94
CA THR A 47 -9.15 20.28 -11.33
C THR A 47 -9.34 20.25 -12.83
N HIS A 48 -9.22 19.07 -13.43
CA HIS A 48 -9.60 18.85 -14.82
C HIS A 48 -11.02 18.29 -14.84
N TYR A 49 -11.84 18.79 -15.76
CA TYR A 49 -13.19 18.32 -16.00
C TYR A 49 -13.28 17.78 -17.42
N VAL A 50 -13.92 16.63 -17.58
CA VAL A 50 -14.16 15.98 -18.87
C VAL A 50 -15.65 15.73 -19.02
N PHE A 51 -16.22 16.13 -20.15
CA PHE A 51 -17.62 15.89 -20.48
C PHE A 51 -17.77 15.12 -21.79
N GLY A 52 -18.58 14.07 -21.73
CA GLY A 52 -19.02 13.27 -22.87
C GLY A 52 -17.89 12.67 -23.70
N GLY A 53 -18.10 12.63 -25.02
CA GLY A 53 -17.22 11.97 -25.99
C GLY A 53 -17.82 10.68 -26.51
N ASN A 54 -17.04 9.91 -27.25
CA ASN A 54 -17.41 8.58 -27.74
C ASN A 54 -16.44 7.56 -27.14
N PRO A 55 -16.91 6.36 -26.73
CA PRO A 55 -16.02 5.30 -26.24
C PRO A 55 -15.05 4.90 -27.35
N ALA A 56 -13.84 4.52 -26.97
CA ALA A 56 -12.86 3.99 -27.92
C ALA A 56 -13.05 2.48 -28.22
N ASP A 57 -14.07 1.84 -27.62
CA ASP A 57 -14.46 0.50 -28.02
C ASP A 57 -15.21 0.56 -29.36
N ASN A 58 -14.88 -0.37 -30.25
CA ASN A 58 -15.52 -0.52 -31.56
C ASN A 58 -16.54 -1.68 -31.54
N GLU A 59 -16.85 -2.23 -30.36
CA GLU A 59 -17.65 -3.46 -30.24
C GLU A 59 -19.16 -3.15 -30.17
N HIS A 60 -19.53 -1.96 -29.69
CA HIS A 60 -20.91 -1.52 -29.60
C HIS A 60 -21.23 -0.39 -30.59
N GLU A 61 -22.52 -0.20 -30.89
CA GLU A 61 -22.97 0.98 -31.65
C GLU A 61 -22.40 2.26 -31.02
N PRO A 62 -21.91 3.23 -31.82
CA PRO A 62 -21.23 4.42 -31.33
C PRO A 62 -22.17 5.26 -30.47
N THR A 63 -22.17 4.96 -29.17
CA THR A 63 -23.03 5.60 -28.19
C THR A 63 -22.31 6.82 -27.67
N ARG A 64 -22.85 8.00 -27.97
CA ARG A 64 -22.32 9.25 -27.46
C ARG A 64 -22.48 9.28 -25.94
N LEU A 65 -21.37 9.44 -25.23
CA LEU A 65 -21.33 9.55 -23.78
C LEU A 65 -21.83 10.94 -23.35
N GLY A 66 -22.62 10.98 -22.28
CA GLY A 66 -23.14 12.19 -21.65
C GLY A 66 -22.74 12.32 -20.17
N ASP A 67 -21.73 11.55 -19.76
CA ASP A 67 -21.18 11.52 -18.41
C ASP A 67 -20.22 12.71 -18.16
N PHE A 68 -19.97 12.98 -16.89
CA PHE A 68 -19.13 14.08 -16.44
C PHE A 68 -18.12 13.60 -15.40
N TRP A 69 -16.84 13.83 -15.68
CA TRP A 69 -15.73 13.35 -14.88
C TRP A 69 -14.91 14.52 -14.35
N LYS A 70 -14.34 14.32 -13.16
CA LYS A 70 -13.35 15.23 -12.56
C LYS A 70 -12.07 14.47 -12.27
N LEU A 71 -10.92 15.10 -12.50
CA LEU A 71 -9.60 14.57 -12.19
C LEU A 71 -8.78 15.62 -11.44
N LYS A 72 -8.25 15.24 -10.28
CA LYS A 72 -7.27 16.04 -9.53
C LYS A 72 -5.95 15.30 -9.49
N LEU A 73 -4.88 15.98 -9.89
CA LEU A 73 -3.52 15.46 -9.78
C LEU A 73 -3.00 15.73 -8.37
N ASN A 74 -2.78 14.67 -7.60
CA ASN A 74 -2.16 14.77 -6.29
C ASN A 74 -0.64 14.61 -6.44
N GLN A 75 0.09 15.73 -6.43
CA GLN A 75 1.54 15.72 -6.33
C GLN A 75 1.92 16.25 -4.94
N PRO A 76 2.27 15.36 -3.99
CA PRO A 76 2.71 15.81 -2.68
C PRO A 76 3.97 16.67 -2.84
N THR A 77 3.98 17.81 -2.19
CA THR A 77 5.18 18.63 -2.09
C THR A 77 6.24 17.89 -1.28
N ARG A 78 7.51 18.25 -1.42
CA ARG A 78 8.59 17.63 -0.63
C ARG A 78 8.32 17.65 0.90
N PRO A 79 7.87 18.78 1.50
CA PRO A 79 7.52 18.79 2.92
C PRO A 79 6.36 17.85 3.26
N GLU A 80 5.34 17.77 2.39
CA GLU A 80 4.18 16.89 2.60
C GLU A 80 4.56 15.41 2.47
N ALA A 81 5.42 15.06 1.51
CA ALA A 81 5.97 13.72 1.38
C ALA A 81 6.75 13.32 2.65
N LEU A 82 7.64 14.20 3.13
CA LEU A 82 8.40 13.98 4.36
C LEU A 82 7.46 13.80 5.58
N ARG A 83 6.42 14.63 5.70
CA ARG A 83 5.44 14.52 6.76
C ARG A 83 4.74 13.15 6.74
N ARG A 84 4.31 12.67 5.56
CA ARG A 84 3.70 11.34 5.41
C ARG A 84 4.64 10.21 5.80
N CYS A 85 5.91 10.28 5.39
CA CYS A 85 6.93 9.32 5.82
C CYS A 85 7.10 9.33 7.35
N LEU A 86 7.20 10.52 7.96
CA LEU A 86 7.32 10.67 9.40
C LEU A 86 6.07 10.15 10.12
N PHE A 87 4.88 10.42 9.61
CA PHE A 87 3.63 9.87 10.16
C PHE A 87 3.66 8.34 10.16
N ALA A 88 4.02 7.71 9.05
CA ALA A 88 4.09 6.26 8.94
C ALA A 88 5.15 5.65 9.89
N LEU A 89 6.35 6.24 9.97
CA LEU A 89 7.41 5.83 10.89
C LEU A 89 6.99 5.98 12.35
N ARG A 90 6.44 7.15 12.71
CA ARG A 90 6.04 7.43 14.08
C ARG A 90 4.87 6.55 14.51
N ARG A 91 3.93 6.26 13.60
CA ARG A 91 2.82 5.32 13.84
C ARG A 91 3.33 3.91 14.10
N GLN A 92 4.24 3.39 13.28
CA GLN A 92 4.85 2.08 13.50
C GLN A 92 5.59 2.03 14.84
N HIS A 93 6.37 3.07 15.16
CA HIS A 93 7.06 3.14 16.44
C HIS A 93 6.08 3.10 17.63
N PHE A 94 4.97 3.84 17.54
CA PHE A 94 3.92 3.82 18.55
C PHE A 94 3.29 2.43 18.73
N ILE A 95 3.02 1.72 17.63
CA ILE A 95 2.52 0.33 17.68
C ILE A 95 3.51 -0.56 18.44
N GLU A 96 4.79 -0.48 18.11
CA GLU A 96 5.84 -1.24 18.80
C GLU A 96 5.99 -0.86 20.29
N MET A 97 5.74 0.41 20.66
CA MET A 97 5.68 0.82 22.07
C MET A 97 4.50 0.14 22.80
N CYS A 98 3.32 0.10 22.17
CA CYS A 98 2.13 -0.55 22.71
C CYS A 98 2.28 -2.08 22.83
N GLU A 99 2.98 -2.72 21.91
CA GLU A 99 3.25 -4.17 21.95
C GLU A 99 4.18 -4.57 23.09
N LYS A 100 5.19 -3.75 23.41
CA LYS A 100 6.10 -4.01 24.54
C LYS A 100 5.40 -3.92 25.90
N GLY A 101 4.31 -3.16 26.00
CA GLY A 101 3.46 -3.08 27.20
C GLY A 101 4.14 -2.52 28.47
N THR A 102 5.37 -2.00 28.34
CA THR A 102 6.21 -1.60 29.47
C THR A 102 5.96 -0.16 29.95
N ASP A 103 5.45 0.72 29.08
CA ASP A 103 5.21 2.13 29.39
C ASP A 103 4.02 2.72 28.61
N ALA A 104 2.81 2.55 29.15
CA ALA A 104 1.59 3.09 28.56
C ALA A 104 1.53 4.63 28.65
N ALA A 105 2.10 5.22 29.70
CA ALA A 105 2.13 6.67 29.87
C ALA A 105 3.05 7.34 28.85
N GLY A 106 4.22 6.76 28.60
CA GLY A 106 5.12 7.20 27.52
C GLY A 106 4.51 7.02 26.14
N ALA A 107 3.81 5.92 25.89
CA ALA A 107 3.09 5.72 24.62
C ALA A 107 2.00 6.79 24.41
N LEU A 108 1.23 7.13 25.46
CA LEU A 108 0.25 8.21 25.39
C LEU A 108 0.91 9.57 25.13
N PHE A 109 2.01 9.87 25.82
CA PHE A 109 2.76 11.12 25.62
C PHE A 109 3.28 11.23 24.18
N TYR A 110 3.81 10.13 23.64
CA TYR A 110 4.29 10.07 22.27
C TYR A 110 3.15 10.24 21.25
N LEU A 111 2.00 9.61 21.48
CA LEU A 111 0.80 9.79 20.64
C LEU A 111 0.37 11.26 20.58
N GLN A 112 0.32 11.92 21.73
CA GLN A 112 -0.15 13.30 21.87
C GLN A 112 0.80 14.34 21.27
N ASN A 113 2.12 14.10 21.31
CA ASN A 113 3.11 15.08 20.88
C ASN A 113 3.73 14.69 19.53
N ASP A 114 4.44 13.57 19.50
CA ASP A 114 5.20 13.15 18.33
C ASP A 114 4.31 12.68 17.19
N LEU A 115 3.34 11.79 17.43
CA LEU A 115 2.49 11.32 16.34
C LEU A 115 1.51 12.41 15.87
N SER A 116 0.86 13.12 16.79
CA SER A 116 -0.08 14.20 16.44
C SER A 116 0.60 15.32 15.64
N SER A 117 1.83 15.71 15.98
CA SER A 117 2.54 16.80 15.26
C SER A 117 2.78 16.55 13.77
N VAL A 118 2.76 15.28 13.33
CA VAL A 118 2.91 14.92 11.91
C VAL A 118 1.62 14.40 11.29
N THR A 119 0.53 14.32 12.04
CA THR A 119 -0.76 13.82 11.56
C THR A 119 -1.52 14.94 10.86
N ASN A 120 -1.96 14.72 9.61
CA ASN A 120 -2.86 15.65 8.96
C ASN A 120 -4.31 15.35 9.39
N HIS A 121 -4.79 16.07 10.41
CA HIS A 121 -6.16 15.90 10.91
C HIS A 121 -7.27 16.34 9.94
N MET A 122 -6.91 17.00 8.83
CA MET A 122 -7.84 17.34 7.76
C MET A 122 -7.98 16.22 6.72
N ASP A 123 -7.06 15.25 6.68
CA ASP A 123 -7.20 14.03 5.88
C ASP A 123 -7.96 12.98 6.71
N GLU A 124 -9.12 12.56 6.23
CA GLU A 124 -10.01 11.67 6.97
C GLU A 124 -9.38 10.30 7.24
N ARG A 125 -8.52 9.81 6.33
CA ARG A 125 -7.86 8.50 6.47
C ARG A 125 -6.79 8.58 7.55
N GLU A 126 -5.93 9.60 7.52
CA GLU A 126 -4.93 9.82 8.58
C GLU A 126 -5.60 10.06 9.94
N ALA A 127 -6.67 10.86 9.98
CA ALA A 127 -7.42 11.10 11.20
C ALA A 127 -8.06 9.82 11.75
N LYS A 128 -8.58 8.93 10.88
CA LYS A 128 -9.10 7.61 11.26
C LYS A 128 -7.99 6.74 11.86
N LEU A 129 -6.83 6.66 11.21
CA LEU A 129 -5.67 5.91 11.69
C LEU A 129 -5.15 6.44 13.04
N PHE A 130 -5.10 7.76 13.23
CA PHE A 130 -4.72 8.38 14.49
C PHE A 130 -5.71 8.04 15.62
N ARG A 131 -7.02 8.09 15.35
CA ARG A 131 -8.03 7.64 16.31
C ARG A 131 -7.90 6.16 16.63
N ALA A 132 -7.61 5.32 15.63
CA ALA A 132 -7.37 3.89 15.83
C ALA A 132 -6.15 3.64 16.74
N CYS A 133 -5.08 4.43 16.61
CA CYS A 133 -3.93 4.39 17.53
C CYS A 133 -4.34 4.68 18.97
N THR A 134 -5.21 5.67 19.17
CA THR A 134 -5.77 6.00 20.50
C THR A 134 -6.57 4.81 21.04
N SER A 135 -7.48 4.25 20.24
CA SER A 135 -8.27 3.09 20.63
C SER A 135 -7.39 1.88 20.97
N HIS A 136 -6.31 1.66 20.24
CA HIS A 136 -5.39 0.54 20.45
C HIS A 136 -4.61 0.64 21.77
N LEU A 137 -4.23 1.84 22.20
CA LEU A 137 -3.60 2.05 23.50
C LEU A 137 -4.57 1.83 24.66
N LEU A 138 -5.84 2.19 24.47
CA LEU A 138 -6.88 2.11 25.48
C LEU A 138 -7.58 0.74 25.52
N ALA A 139 -7.48 -0.05 24.46
CA ALA A 139 -7.91 -1.43 24.43
C ALA A 139 -7.10 -2.21 25.48
N GLY A 140 -7.79 -2.65 26.53
CA GLY A 140 -7.18 -3.44 27.62
C GLY A 140 -6.53 -4.73 27.14
N PRO A 141 -6.01 -5.58 28.06
CA PRO A 141 -5.40 -6.85 27.70
C PRO A 141 -6.43 -7.76 26.99
N GLY A 142 -6.31 -7.89 25.67
CA GLY A 142 -7.21 -8.66 24.80
C GLY A 142 -6.69 -8.69 23.35
N PRO A 143 -7.32 -9.47 22.46
CA PRO A 143 -6.94 -9.52 21.06
C PRO A 143 -7.03 -8.13 20.43
N ARG A 144 -5.92 -7.64 19.88
CA ARG A 144 -5.84 -6.31 19.27
C ARG A 144 -6.09 -6.43 17.78
N GLU A 145 -6.98 -5.60 17.25
CA GLU A 145 -7.09 -5.49 15.79
C GLU A 145 -5.79 -4.91 15.20
N PRO A 146 -5.32 -5.43 14.06
CA PRO A 146 -4.19 -4.87 13.34
C PRO A 146 -4.43 -3.41 12.98
N LEU A 147 -3.48 -2.53 13.31
CA LEU A 147 -3.52 -1.10 12.96
C LEU A 147 -2.90 -0.77 11.59
N LEU A 148 -2.54 -1.80 10.82
CA LEU A 148 -1.89 -1.62 9.53
C LEU A 148 -2.93 -1.35 8.46
N GLU A 149 -2.55 -0.51 7.50
CA GLU A 149 -3.27 -0.44 6.24
C GLU A 149 -3.28 -1.86 5.67
N GLU A 150 -4.47 -2.45 5.51
CA GLU A 150 -4.67 -3.53 4.57
C GLU A 150 -3.97 -3.10 3.29
N ALA A 151 -3.01 -3.90 2.86
CA ALA A 151 -2.23 -3.63 1.66
C ALA A 151 -3.19 -3.22 0.54
N GLU A 152 -2.76 -2.27 -0.31
CA GLU A 152 -3.38 -2.10 -1.61
C GLU A 152 -3.61 -3.50 -2.19
N GLU A 153 -4.89 -3.92 -2.31
CA GLU A 153 -5.25 -5.28 -2.71
C GLU A 153 -4.46 -5.63 -3.97
N HIS A 154 -3.62 -6.64 -3.86
CA HIS A 154 -2.96 -7.26 -5.00
C HIS A 154 -4.08 -7.79 -5.90
N ASP A 155 -4.15 -7.23 -7.11
CA ASP A 155 -4.96 -7.73 -8.21
C ASP A 155 -4.36 -9.06 -8.68
N ASP A 156 -4.67 -10.15 -7.96
CA ASP A 156 -4.34 -11.51 -8.38
C ASP A 156 -5.30 -11.93 -9.50
N GLY A 157 -4.84 -11.70 -10.73
CA GLY A 157 -5.41 -12.28 -11.94
C GLY A 157 -5.31 -13.81 -11.92
N LEU A 158 -6.41 -14.44 -11.52
CA LEU A 158 -6.89 -15.78 -11.88
C LEU A 158 -5.96 -16.69 -12.71
N VAL A 159 -5.49 -17.78 -12.10
CA VAL A 159 -5.43 -19.09 -12.77
C VAL A 159 -6.01 -20.12 -11.80
N GLY A 160 -7.21 -20.60 -12.14
CA GLY A 160 -7.88 -21.68 -11.44
C GLY A 160 -7.10 -22.99 -11.55
N GLY A 161 -6.94 -23.66 -10.42
CA GLY A 161 -6.54 -25.06 -10.33
C GLY A 161 -7.46 -25.73 -9.32
N ASP A 162 -8.40 -26.51 -9.83
CA ASP A 162 -9.25 -27.40 -9.05
C ASP A 162 -8.37 -28.35 -8.23
N MET A 163 -8.55 -28.39 -6.91
CA MET A 163 -8.05 -29.48 -6.06
C MET A 163 -9.24 -30.09 -5.32
N GLU A 164 -9.47 -31.35 -5.66
CA GLU A 164 -10.49 -32.24 -5.13
C GLU A 164 -10.34 -32.45 -3.61
N GLU A 165 -11.46 -32.45 -2.92
CA GLU A 165 -11.61 -32.91 -1.53
C GLU A 165 -11.38 -34.42 -1.47
N ASP A 166 -10.40 -34.87 -0.70
CA ASP A 166 -10.41 -36.20 -0.06
C ASP A 166 -9.72 -36.10 1.31
N GLY A 167 -10.53 -35.95 2.35
CA GLY A 167 -10.10 -35.96 3.75
C GLY A 167 -10.54 -37.25 4.43
N GLU A 168 -9.65 -38.24 4.53
CA GLU A 168 -9.81 -39.38 5.44
C GLU A 168 -9.26 -39.06 6.84
N ASP A 169 -10.15 -39.26 7.79
CA ASP A 169 -10.04 -39.35 9.24
C ASP A 169 -8.88 -40.23 9.73
N TYR A 170 -8.06 -39.77 10.69
CA TYR A 170 -7.59 -40.59 11.83
C TYR A 170 -7.09 -39.69 12.99
N ARG A 171 -7.96 -39.48 13.97
CA ARG A 171 -7.64 -38.93 15.30
C ARG A 171 -6.92 -39.97 16.16
N MET A 172 -5.59 -39.88 16.27
CA MET A 172 -4.82 -40.63 17.28
C MET A 172 -4.58 -39.77 18.53
N MET A 173 -5.34 -40.05 19.58
CA MET A 173 -5.07 -39.61 20.96
C MET A 173 -3.78 -40.27 21.43
N LYS A 174 -2.72 -39.48 21.68
CA LYS A 174 -1.58 -39.91 22.51
C LYS A 174 -1.63 -39.17 23.83
N SER A 175 -1.68 -39.95 24.90
CA SER A 175 -1.59 -39.56 26.31
C SER A 175 -0.32 -38.76 26.57
N ASP A 176 -0.48 -37.57 27.14
CA ASP A 176 0.61 -36.71 27.58
C ASP A 176 1.28 -37.28 28.83
N GLU A 177 2.54 -37.70 28.68
CA GLU A 177 3.50 -37.72 29.79
C GLU A 177 4.25 -36.37 29.78
N ASP A 178 4.18 -35.66 30.90
CA ASP A 178 4.81 -34.35 31.13
C ASP A 178 6.34 -34.43 31.04
N HIS A 179 6.89 -33.97 29.92
CA HIS A 179 8.34 -33.80 29.73
C HIS A 179 8.69 -32.30 29.73
N PRO A 180 9.63 -31.82 30.58
CA PRO A 180 9.86 -30.39 30.81
C PRO A 180 10.47 -29.60 29.63
N ASP A 181 10.84 -30.26 28.52
CA ASP A 181 11.41 -29.60 27.33
C ASP A 181 10.37 -28.91 26.42
N ARG A 182 9.07 -29.21 26.55
CA ARG A 182 8.02 -28.60 25.70
C ARG A 182 7.83 -27.09 25.93
N GLN A 183 8.16 -26.56 27.11
CA GLN A 183 8.00 -25.13 27.40
C GLN A 183 9.05 -24.25 26.72
N ASP A 184 10.25 -24.78 26.46
CA ASP A 184 11.34 -24.01 25.84
C ASP A 184 11.16 -23.92 24.31
N ASP A 185 10.68 -24.98 23.68
CA ASP A 185 10.31 -24.98 22.26
C ASP A 185 9.09 -24.09 21.96
N PHE A 186 8.09 -24.06 22.85
CA PHE A 186 6.93 -23.16 22.69
C PHE A 186 7.34 -21.69 22.79
N ARG A 187 8.18 -21.33 23.77
CA ARG A 187 8.72 -19.96 23.91
C ARG A 187 9.61 -19.55 22.73
N ARG A 188 10.39 -20.48 22.17
CA ARG A 188 11.17 -20.26 20.93
C ARG A 188 10.27 -20.03 19.72
N SER A 189 9.17 -20.77 19.60
CA SER A 189 8.19 -20.62 18.52
C SER A 189 7.53 -19.24 18.56
N ASP A 190 7.06 -18.80 19.74
CA ASP A 190 6.43 -17.48 19.92
C ASP A 190 7.39 -16.32 19.66
N PHE A 191 8.64 -16.45 20.08
CA PHE A 191 9.68 -15.46 19.83
C PHE A 191 9.99 -15.32 18.33
N ASN A 192 10.10 -16.45 17.62
CA ASN A 192 10.31 -16.45 16.18
C ASN A 192 9.12 -15.84 15.42
N LEU A 193 7.89 -16.18 15.82
CA LEU A 193 6.69 -15.63 15.19
C LEU A 193 6.58 -14.11 15.39
N CYS A 194 6.85 -13.63 16.60
CA CYS A 194 6.87 -12.19 16.90
C CYS A 194 7.95 -11.46 16.10
N TYR A 195 9.15 -12.04 16.02
CA TYR A 195 10.25 -11.48 15.23
C TYR A 195 9.90 -11.38 13.74
N GLN A 196 9.33 -12.44 13.15
CA GLN A 196 8.89 -12.40 11.75
C GLN A 196 7.81 -11.35 11.54
N ARG A 197 6.80 -11.29 12.42
CA ARG A 197 5.75 -10.26 12.33
C ARG A 197 6.32 -8.85 12.34
N ILE A 198 7.22 -8.52 13.26
CA ILE A 198 7.85 -7.19 13.32
C ILE A 198 8.68 -6.91 12.06
N LYS A 199 9.43 -7.91 11.59
CA LYS A 199 10.23 -7.80 10.37
C LYS A 199 9.35 -7.52 9.15
N ASP A 200 8.25 -8.24 9.00
CA ASP A 200 7.33 -8.09 7.88
C ASP A 200 6.68 -6.71 7.89
N GLN A 201 6.19 -6.26 9.06
CA GLN A 201 5.64 -4.91 9.23
C GLN A 201 6.62 -3.81 8.84
N ARG A 202 7.87 -3.90 9.33
CA ARG A 202 8.93 -2.94 9.00
C ARG A 202 9.31 -2.98 7.53
N THR A 203 9.30 -4.16 6.91
CA THR A 203 9.59 -4.34 5.49
C THR A 203 8.51 -3.68 4.63
N CYS A 204 7.23 -3.94 4.94
CA CYS A 204 6.10 -3.30 4.27
C CYS A 204 6.15 -1.76 4.41
N LEU A 205 6.47 -1.27 5.61
CA LEU A 205 6.64 0.16 5.86
C LEU A 205 7.79 0.76 5.03
N PHE A 206 8.94 0.09 5.00
CA PHE A 206 10.09 0.52 4.21
C PHE A 206 9.72 0.65 2.73
N GLN A 207 9.08 -0.37 2.16
CA GLN A 207 8.64 -0.36 0.76
C GLN A 207 7.61 0.74 0.49
N SER A 208 6.68 0.99 1.41
CA SER A 208 5.73 2.11 1.30
C SER A 208 6.44 3.47 1.30
N ILE A 209 7.46 3.65 2.14
CA ILE A 209 8.24 4.89 2.23
C ILE A 209 9.07 5.12 0.96
N LEU A 210 9.62 4.08 0.33
CA LEU A 210 10.38 4.20 -0.91
C LEU A 210 9.58 4.86 -2.05
N LYS A 211 8.25 4.72 -2.06
CA LYS A 211 7.36 5.36 -3.06
C LYS A 211 7.47 6.90 -3.07
N PHE A 212 8.00 7.52 -2.01
CA PHE A 212 8.21 8.98 -1.95
C PHE A 212 9.58 9.42 -2.49
N PHE A 213 10.49 8.49 -2.77
CA PHE A 213 11.83 8.77 -3.26
C PHE A 213 11.89 8.62 -4.78
N PRO A 214 12.71 9.43 -5.48
CA PRO A 214 12.86 9.29 -6.92
C PRO A 214 13.54 7.96 -7.27
N PRO A 215 13.18 7.33 -8.41
CA PRO A 215 13.74 6.04 -8.84
C PRO A 215 15.27 6.01 -8.96
N SER A 216 15.90 7.16 -9.14
CA SER A 216 17.36 7.27 -9.27
C SER A 216 18.13 6.99 -7.97
N ILE A 217 17.45 6.98 -6.82
CA ILE A 217 18.05 6.74 -5.50
C ILE A 217 17.38 5.59 -4.74
N THR A 218 16.48 4.86 -5.40
CA THR A 218 15.86 3.65 -4.88
C THR A 218 16.39 2.44 -5.64
N GLU A 219 16.13 1.24 -5.12
CA GLU A 219 16.41 0.02 -5.86
C GLU A 219 15.62 -0.02 -7.17
N PRO A 220 16.15 -0.64 -8.24
CA PRO A 220 15.40 -0.87 -9.47
C PRO A 220 14.14 -1.69 -9.17
N GLU A 221 13.03 -1.36 -9.83
CA GLU A 221 11.81 -2.17 -9.76
C GLU A 221 11.96 -3.49 -10.53
N GLU A 222 12.92 -3.56 -11.46
CA GLU A 222 13.26 -4.76 -12.23
C GLU A 222 14.17 -5.70 -11.41
N SER A 223 14.05 -7.01 -11.67
CA SER A 223 14.91 -8.00 -11.03
C SER A 223 16.37 -7.73 -11.35
N LEU A 224 17.22 -7.67 -10.33
CA LEU A 224 18.66 -7.48 -10.50
C LEU A 224 19.29 -8.57 -11.38
N SER A 225 18.68 -9.76 -11.43
CA SER A 225 19.11 -10.86 -12.31
C SER A 225 18.97 -10.50 -13.80
N ASP A 226 17.92 -9.77 -14.16
CA ASP A 226 17.64 -9.39 -15.57
C ASP A 226 18.59 -8.27 -16.04
N LEU A 227 19.22 -7.55 -15.11
CA LEU A 227 20.24 -6.53 -15.37
C LEU A 227 21.66 -7.10 -15.57
N ILE A 228 21.89 -8.36 -15.21
CA ILE A 228 23.22 -9.00 -15.28
C ILE A 228 23.54 -9.51 -16.69
N ASP A 229 22.53 -9.81 -17.51
CA ASP A 229 22.71 -10.31 -18.89
C ASP A 229 23.36 -9.29 -19.85
N VAL A 230 23.46 -8.01 -19.46
CA VAL A 230 24.13 -6.98 -20.27
C VAL A 230 25.67 -7.07 -20.20
N TRP A 231 26.23 -7.79 -19.22
CA TRP A 231 27.67 -7.86 -19.00
C TRP A 231 28.32 -9.16 -19.49
N GLY A 232 27.51 -10.15 -19.92
CA GLY A 232 27.98 -11.47 -20.35
C GLY A 232 28.59 -11.57 -21.75
N ASP A 233 28.32 -10.61 -22.64
CA ASP A 233 28.69 -10.73 -24.07
C ASP A 233 29.99 -10.00 -24.47
N ARG A 234 30.88 -9.69 -23.52
CA ARG A 234 32.18 -9.05 -23.82
C ARG A 234 33.39 -9.97 -23.87
N GLU A 235 33.21 -11.29 -23.92
CA GLU A 235 34.30 -12.23 -24.23
C GLU A 235 34.10 -12.92 -25.59
N SER A 236 34.31 -12.15 -26.66
CA SER A 236 34.63 -12.71 -27.98
C SER A 236 35.58 -11.78 -28.75
N PHE A 237 36.77 -11.59 -28.18
CA PHE A 237 37.95 -11.13 -28.92
C PHE A 237 39.16 -11.98 -28.50
N TRP A 238 39.24 -13.19 -29.06
CA TRP A 238 40.49 -13.88 -29.36
C TRP A 238 40.33 -14.60 -30.69
#